data_AF-A0A1R4HYK7-F1
#
_entry.id   AF-A0A1R4HYK7-F1
#
_cell.length_a   1.000
_cell.length_b   1.000
_cell.length_c   1.000
_cell.angle_alpha   90.00
_cell.angle_beta   90.00
_cell.angle_gamma   90.00
#
_symmetry.space_group_name_H-M   'P 1'
#
loop_
_entity.id
_entity.type
_entity.pdbx_description
1 polymer ?
#
loop_
_entity_poly.entity_id
_entity_poly.type
_entity_poly.pdbx_seq_one_letter_code
_entity_poly.pdbx_strand_id
1 'polypeptide(L)'
;MRKLAQALQIQAPSLYWHFENKQSLIDGMADALVDAVAKDLPEAQPWEDRVHQVAVELRLALLRHRDGARVFAGTYVVTDNVLRTGEAMISAFIQAGANAELAATSSFTVTYYVLGLVMEEQALGPESNLDLAARKQTFLDSAREKYPHSWAAREAIFSEDFDNRFATGLDLLIAGIKQRITSPHHRL
;
A
#
# COMPACT_ATOMS: atom_id res chain seq x y z
N MET A 1 17.87 -7.97 15.37
CA MET A 1 19.28 -8.39 15.44
C MET A 1 19.45 -9.76 16.11
N ARG A 2 19.40 -9.93 17.45
CA ARG A 2 19.67 -11.25 18.09
C ARG A 2 18.82 -12.42 17.58
N LYS A 3 17.49 -12.23 17.50
CA LYS A 3 16.58 -13.26 16.95
C LYS A 3 16.90 -13.62 15.49
N LEU A 4 17.28 -12.63 14.68
CA LEU A 4 17.67 -12.85 13.28
C LEU A 4 18.99 -13.62 13.19
N ALA A 5 19.99 -13.25 14.00
CA ALA A 5 21.27 -13.95 14.04
C ALA A 5 21.09 -15.42 14.43
N GLN A 6 20.23 -15.70 15.41
CA GLN A 6 19.87 -17.05 15.81
C GLN A 6 19.18 -17.81 14.67
N ALA A 7 18.20 -17.20 13.99
CA ALA A 7 17.51 -17.81 12.86
C ALA A 7 18.47 -18.13 11.68
N LEU A 8 19.46 -17.27 11.45
CA LEU A 8 20.49 -17.44 10.44
C LEU A 8 21.68 -18.30 10.91
N GLN A 9 21.66 -18.80 12.15
CA GLN A 9 22.75 -19.56 12.77
C GLN A 9 24.12 -18.87 12.74
N ILE A 10 24.13 -17.52 12.83
CA ILE A 10 25.34 -16.70 12.90
C ILE A 10 25.45 -15.95 14.22
N GLN A 11 26.62 -15.37 14.48
CA GLN A 11 26.82 -14.50 15.64
C GLN A 11 26.21 -13.11 15.38
N ALA A 12 25.58 -12.52 16.40
CA ALA A 12 24.94 -11.20 16.28
C ALA A 12 25.87 -10.08 15.76
N PRO A 13 27.17 -10.03 16.11
CA PRO A 13 28.12 -9.07 15.53
C PRO A 13 28.25 -9.17 14.00
N SER A 14 28.07 -10.36 13.41
CA SER A 14 28.15 -10.54 11.95
C SER A 14 27.07 -9.74 11.20
N LEU A 15 25.89 -9.56 11.80
CA LEU A 15 24.84 -8.74 11.20
C LEU A 15 25.17 -7.24 11.19
N TYR A 16 25.96 -6.76 12.16
CA TYR A 16 26.33 -5.34 12.24
C TYR A 16 27.29 -4.91 11.13
N TRP A 17 27.97 -5.85 10.48
CA TRP A 17 28.76 -5.59 9.27
C TRP A 17 27.90 -5.27 8.04
N HIS A 18 26.67 -5.79 8.00
CA HIS A 18 25.74 -5.56 6.90
C HIS A 18 24.71 -4.48 7.22
N PHE A 19 24.34 -4.35 8.50
CA PHE A 19 23.31 -3.41 8.96
C PHE A 19 23.76 -2.74 10.25
N GLU A 20 24.10 -1.46 10.17
CA GLU A 20 24.56 -0.66 11.31
C GLU A 20 23.63 -0.73 12.53
N ASN A 21 22.31 -0.86 12.31
CA ASN A 21 21.32 -0.92 13.38
C ASN A 21 20.04 -1.64 12.91
N LYS A 22 19.03 -1.69 13.78
CA LYS A 22 17.75 -2.32 13.45
C LYS A 22 17.01 -1.56 12.34
N GLN A 23 17.13 -0.24 12.28
CA GLN A 23 16.48 0.58 11.25
C GLN A 23 17.05 0.27 9.87
N SER A 24 18.38 0.22 9.71
CA SER A 24 18.98 -0.11 8.41
C SER A 24 18.63 -1.53 7.92
N LEU A 25 18.40 -2.48 8.85
CA LEU A 25 17.81 -3.78 8.49
C LEU A 25 16.36 -3.66 8.00
N ILE A 26 15.52 -2.87 8.68
CA ILE A 26 14.13 -2.63 8.26
C ILE A 26 14.10 -1.94 6.89
N ASP A 27 14.98 -0.97 6.68
CA ASP A 27 15.09 -0.25 5.41
C ASP A 27 15.47 -1.19 4.26
N GLY A 28 16.47 -2.06 4.48
CA GLY A 28 16.83 -3.09 3.51
C GLY A 28 15.73 -4.13 3.27
N MET A 29 14.94 -4.46 4.29
CA MET A 29 13.75 -5.31 4.11
C MET A 29 12.69 -4.60 3.27
N ALA A 30 12.41 -3.32 3.54
CA ALA A 30 11.44 -2.54 2.78
C ALA A 30 11.84 -2.39 1.31
N ASP A 31 13.12 -2.16 1.02
CA ASP A 31 13.64 -2.16 -0.35
C ASP A 31 13.43 -3.51 -1.05
N ALA A 32 13.81 -4.60 -0.38
CA ALA A 32 13.68 -5.95 -0.93
C ALA A 32 12.21 -6.37 -1.19
N LEU A 33 11.25 -5.88 -0.40
CA LEU A 33 9.83 -6.16 -0.61
C LEU A 33 9.37 -5.73 -2.00
N VAL A 34 9.82 -4.54 -2.45
CA VAL A 34 9.38 -3.89 -3.68
C VAL A 34 10.33 -4.10 -4.87
N ASP A 35 11.29 -5.02 -4.75
CA ASP A 35 12.25 -5.33 -5.82
C ASP A 35 11.56 -5.62 -7.16
N ALA A 36 10.44 -6.35 -7.18
CA ALA A 36 9.72 -6.69 -8.41
C ALA A 36 8.82 -5.57 -8.98
N VAL A 37 8.53 -4.53 -8.20
CA VAL A 37 7.53 -3.50 -8.55
C VAL A 37 8.13 -2.53 -9.54
N ALA A 38 7.45 -2.16 -10.63
CA ALA A 38 7.85 -1.20 -11.66
C ALA A 38 9.10 -1.58 -12.48
N LYS A 39 9.40 -2.88 -12.64
CA LYS A 39 10.55 -3.34 -13.44
C LYS A 39 10.23 -3.39 -14.93
N ASP A 40 9.02 -3.84 -15.28
CA ASP A 40 8.62 -4.11 -16.66
C ASP A 40 7.43 -3.22 -17.04
N LEU A 41 7.68 -1.91 -17.13
CA LEU A 41 6.68 -0.92 -17.57
C LEU A 41 6.85 -0.63 -19.07
N PRO A 42 5.83 -0.88 -19.90
CA PRO A 42 5.79 -0.38 -21.27
C PRO A 42 6.09 1.13 -21.37
N GLU A 43 6.89 1.51 -22.37
CA GLU A 43 7.31 2.90 -22.58
C GLU A 43 6.12 3.81 -22.89
N ALA A 44 5.25 3.38 -23.82
CA ALA A 44 4.12 4.14 -24.34
C ALA A 44 2.76 3.67 -23.79
N GLN A 45 2.63 3.56 -22.47
CA GLN A 45 1.34 3.25 -21.82
C GLN A 45 0.63 4.52 -21.32
N PRO A 46 -0.72 4.57 -21.36
CA PRO A 46 -1.49 5.60 -20.66
C PRO A 46 -1.08 5.71 -19.20
N TRP A 47 -1.06 6.93 -18.66
CA TRP A 47 -0.59 7.15 -17.30
C TRP A 47 -1.50 6.46 -16.26
N GLU A 48 -2.81 6.37 -16.53
CA GLU A 48 -3.77 5.66 -15.68
C GLU A 48 -3.38 4.18 -15.54
N ASP A 49 -3.08 3.53 -16.67
CA ASP A 49 -2.67 2.13 -16.71
C ASP A 49 -1.32 1.92 -16.00
N ARG A 50 -0.40 2.89 -16.10
CA ARG A 50 0.86 2.87 -15.33
C ARG A 50 0.62 2.89 -13.83
N VAL A 51 -0.18 3.84 -13.36
CA VAL A 51 -0.50 3.95 -11.92
C VAL A 51 -1.21 2.68 -11.45
N HIS A 52 -2.13 2.16 -12.26
CA HIS A 52 -2.83 0.92 -11.96
C HIS A 52 -1.87 -0.27 -11.84
N GLN A 53 -0.98 -0.48 -12.82
CA GLN A 53 0.01 -1.55 -12.80
C GLN A 53 0.93 -1.46 -11.58
N VAL A 54 1.51 -0.29 -11.32
CA VAL A 54 2.43 -0.11 -10.18
C VAL A 54 1.72 -0.32 -8.85
N ALA A 55 0.47 0.14 -8.70
CA ALA A 55 -0.31 -0.07 -7.47
C ALA A 55 -0.63 -1.56 -7.25
N VAL A 56 -0.97 -2.30 -8.31
CA VAL A 56 -1.20 -3.76 -8.25
C VAL A 56 0.07 -4.48 -7.86
N GLU A 57 1.18 -4.19 -8.54
CA GLU A 57 2.48 -4.79 -8.25
C GLU A 57 2.92 -4.51 -6.81
N LEU A 58 2.71 -3.28 -6.31
CA LEU A 58 2.98 -2.91 -4.93
C LEU A 58 2.09 -3.69 -3.94
N ARG A 59 0.78 -3.80 -4.18
CA ARG A 59 -0.12 -4.60 -3.35
C ARG A 59 0.35 -6.05 -3.27
N LEU A 60 0.60 -6.67 -4.43
CA LEU A 60 1.08 -8.04 -4.51
C LEU A 60 2.42 -8.21 -3.77
N ALA A 61 3.34 -7.27 -3.96
CA ALA A 61 4.64 -7.27 -3.31
C ALA A 61 4.54 -7.27 -1.77
N LEU A 62 3.66 -6.45 -1.22
CA LEU A 62 3.44 -6.36 0.22
C LEU A 62 2.68 -7.58 0.77
N LEU A 63 1.74 -8.16 0.01
CA LEU A 63 0.99 -9.34 0.41
C LEU A 63 1.83 -10.63 0.43
N ARG A 64 2.91 -10.70 -0.36
CA ARG A 64 3.83 -11.86 -0.39
C ARG A 64 4.45 -12.19 0.96
N HIS A 65 4.57 -11.20 1.85
CA HIS A 65 5.23 -11.37 3.14
C HIS A 65 4.28 -10.98 4.26
N ARG A 66 4.19 -11.83 5.30
CA ARG A 66 3.47 -11.49 6.52
C ARG A 66 3.97 -10.16 7.08
N ASP A 67 3.03 -9.27 7.43
CA ASP A 67 3.30 -7.91 7.90
C ASP A 67 4.01 -7.00 6.88
N GLY A 68 4.04 -7.35 5.58
CA GLY A 68 4.75 -6.61 4.54
C GLY A 68 4.38 -5.12 4.50
N ALA A 69 3.09 -4.78 4.61
CA ALA A 69 2.66 -3.38 4.66
C ALA A 69 3.17 -2.65 5.92
N ARG A 70 3.26 -3.33 7.07
CA ARG A 70 3.78 -2.75 8.31
C ARG A 70 5.29 -2.57 8.28
N VAL A 71 6.01 -3.47 7.62
CA VAL A 71 7.46 -3.35 7.41
C VAL A 71 7.76 -2.19 6.47
N PHE A 72 6.96 -1.99 5.42
CA PHE A 72 7.17 -0.93 4.46
C PHE A 72 6.73 0.45 4.97
N ALA A 73 5.62 0.52 5.73
CA ALA A 73 5.07 1.79 6.20
C ALA A 73 6.03 2.56 7.11
N GLY A 74 6.10 3.88 6.91
CA GLY A 74 6.85 4.81 7.76
C GLY A 74 8.37 4.73 7.65
N THR A 75 8.88 3.95 6.68
CA THR A 75 10.32 3.76 6.51
C THR A 75 11.01 4.92 5.78
N TYR A 76 10.29 5.65 4.91
CA TYR A 76 10.84 6.75 4.08
C TYR A 76 12.20 6.38 3.47
N VAL A 77 12.36 5.11 3.05
CA VAL A 77 13.65 4.60 2.61
C VAL A 77 14.08 5.30 1.32
N VAL A 78 15.34 5.73 1.28
CA VAL A 78 15.99 6.26 0.09
C VAL A 78 16.88 5.17 -0.50
N THR A 79 16.26 4.18 -1.14
CA THR A 79 16.93 3.07 -1.83
C THR A 79 16.39 2.93 -3.25
N ASP A 80 17.14 2.24 -4.10
CA ASP A 80 16.88 2.19 -5.54
C ASP A 80 15.48 1.64 -5.88
N ASN A 81 15.03 0.54 -5.26
CA ASN A 81 13.72 -0.03 -5.59
C ASN A 81 12.57 0.85 -5.12
N VAL A 82 12.72 1.50 -3.96
CA VAL A 82 11.71 2.43 -3.43
C VAL A 82 11.64 3.69 -4.30
N LEU A 83 12.79 4.25 -4.68
CA LEU A 83 12.86 5.41 -5.58
C LEU A 83 12.27 5.08 -6.95
N ARG A 84 12.59 3.92 -7.53
CA ARG A 84 12.07 3.46 -8.81
C ARG A 84 10.55 3.29 -8.80
N THR A 85 10.01 2.72 -7.71
CA THR A 85 8.55 2.59 -7.52
C THR A 85 7.87 3.96 -7.46
N GLY A 86 8.42 4.90 -6.69
CA GLY A 86 7.90 6.26 -6.59
C GLY A 86 8.02 7.03 -7.91
N GLU A 87 9.16 6.93 -8.59
CA GLU A 87 9.45 7.56 -9.87
C GLU A 87 8.48 7.10 -10.97
N ALA A 88 8.14 5.81 -11.00
CA ALA A 88 7.17 5.29 -11.96
C ALA A 88 5.79 5.95 -11.85
N MET A 89 5.32 6.23 -10.63
CA MET A 89 4.07 6.96 -10.42
C MET A 89 4.22 8.46 -10.67
N ILE A 90 5.27 9.08 -10.14
CA ILE A 90 5.52 10.52 -10.26
C ILE A 90 5.66 10.92 -11.74
N SER A 91 6.48 10.19 -12.50
CA SER A 91 6.66 10.43 -13.94
C SER A 91 5.36 10.25 -14.72
N ALA A 92 4.51 9.27 -14.37
CA ALA A 92 3.20 9.08 -14.98
C ALA A 92 2.31 10.32 -14.80
N PHE A 93 2.22 10.85 -13.57
CA PHE A 93 1.44 12.04 -13.28
C PHE A 93 2.00 13.29 -13.97
N ILE A 94 3.33 13.46 -14.02
CA ILE A 94 3.97 14.57 -14.74
C ILE A 94 3.67 14.51 -16.24
N GLN A 95 3.77 13.33 -16.85
CA GLN A 95 3.42 13.11 -18.26
C GLN A 95 1.94 13.43 -18.56
N ALA A 96 1.06 13.22 -17.57
CA ALA A 96 -0.35 13.58 -17.64
C ALA A 96 -0.61 15.09 -17.52
N GLY A 97 0.38 15.89 -17.13
CA GLY A 97 0.29 17.34 -16.98
C GLY A 97 0.27 17.85 -15.53
N ALA A 98 0.53 16.99 -14.53
CA ALA A 98 0.70 17.43 -13.15
C ALA A 98 2.00 18.23 -12.98
N ASN A 99 2.01 19.21 -12.07
CA ASN A 99 3.26 19.76 -11.56
C ASN A 99 3.91 18.79 -10.55
N ALA A 100 5.17 19.04 -10.19
CA ALA A 100 5.94 18.13 -9.31
C ALA A 100 5.29 17.92 -7.93
N GLU A 101 4.69 18.96 -7.35
CA GLU A 101 4.04 18.88 -6.03
C GLU A 101 2.80 17.99 -6.07
N LEU A 102 1.93 18.17 -7.07
CA LEU A 102 0.75 17.34 -7.28
C LEU A 102 1.14 15.89 -7.61
N ALA A 103 2.17 15.69 -8.44
CA ALA A 103 2.66 14.35 -8.79
C ALA A 103 3.18 13.60 -7.55
N ALA A 104 4.03 14.24 -6.74
CA ALA A 104 4.54 13.65 -5.50
C ALA A 104 3.41 13.34 -4.50
N THR A 105 2.50 14.29 -4.27
CA THR A 105 1.36 14.10 -3.36
C THR A 105 0.42 13.00 -3.85
N SER A 106 0.20 12.88 -5.16
CA SER A 106 -0.61 11.82 -5.77
C SER A 106 0.04 10.45 -5.61
N SER A 107 1.36 10.36 -5.82
CA SER A 107 2.14 9.14 -5.61
C SER A 107 2.06 8.66 -4.15
N PHE A 108 2.24 9.57 -3.18
CA PHE A 108 2.03 9.25 -1.76
C PHE A 108 0.60 8.83 -1.47
N THR A 109 -0.40 9.50 -2.04
CA THR A 109 -1.81 9.19 -1.84
C THR A 109 -2.15 7.77 -2.29
N VAL A 110 -1.71 7.38 -3.48
CA VAL A 110 -1.87 6.00 -3.99
C VAL A 110 -1.14 5.03 -3.06
N THR A 111 0.10 5.32 -2.68
CA THR A 111 0.89 4.47 -1.77
C THR A 111 0.19 4.26 -0.42
N TYR A 112 -0.35 5.32 0.19
CA TYR A 112 -1.08 5.24 1.46
C TYR A 112 -2.35 4.42 1.35
N TYR A 113 -3.06 4.54 0.22
CA TYR A 113 -4.21 3.71 -0.07
C TYR A 113 -3.84 2.23 -0.14
N VAL A 114 -2.79 1.88 -0.91
CA VAL A 114 -2.30 0.50 -1.01
C VAL A 114 -1.90 -0.03 0.37
N LEU A 115 -1.14 0.75 1.14
CA LEU A 115 -0.71 0.36 2.48
C LEU A 115 -1.89 0.11 3.42
N GLY A 116 -2.85 1.03 3.46
CA GLY A 116 -4.03 0.91 4.32
C GLY A 116 -4.88 -0.30 3.98
N LEU A 117 -5.12 -0.55 2.69
CA LEU A 117 -5.87 -1.73 2.26
C LEU A 117 -5.13 -3.03 2.60
N VAL A 118 -3.83 -3.12 2.28
CA VAL A 118 -3.04 -4.33 2.55
C VAL A 118 -2.91 -4.60 4.05
N MET A 119 -2.83 -3.56 4.88
CA MET A 119 -2.84 -3.74 6.34
C MET A 119 -4.13 -4.40 6.83
N GLU A 120 -5.28 -3.97 6.31
CA GLU A 120 -6.57 -4.56 6.68
C GLU A 120 -6.70 -6.00 6.12
N GLU A 121 -6.27 -6.22 4.88
CA GLU A 121 -6.26 -7.54 4.24
C GLU A 121 -5.39 -8.54 5.02
N GLN A 122 -4.18 -8.13 5.42
CA GLN A 122 -3.30 -8.95 6.25
C GLN A 122 -3.85 -9.17 7.66
N ALA A 123 -4.60 -8.20 8.20
CA ALA A 123 -5.26 -8.34 9.50
C ALA A 123 -6.44 -9.33 9.48
N LEU A 124 -7.04 -9.61 8.32
CA LEU A 124 -8.09 -10.63 8.14
C LEU A 124 -7.60 -11.94 7.50
N GLY A 125 -6.31 -12.04 7.19
CA GLY A 125 -5.72 -13.23 6.55
C GLY A 125 -5.75 -14.50 7.43
N PRO A 126 -5.27 -15.64 6.91
CA PRO A 126 -5.38 -16.95 7.57
C PRO A 126 -4.78 -17.04 8.98
N GLU A 127 -3.79 -16.19 9.29
CA GLU A 127 -3.11 -16.10 10.57
C GLU A 127 -3.75 -15.09 11.54
N SER A 128 -4.94 -14.58 11.19
CA SER A 128 -5.65 -13.60 12.00
C SER A 128 -6.19 -14.20 13.29
N ASN A 129 -5.98 -13.50 14.41
CA ASN A 129 -6.65 -13.80 15.68
C ASN A 129 -8.02 -13.09 15.79
N LEU A 130 -8.50 -12.47 14.72
CA LEU A 130 -9.74 -11.72 14.71
C LEU A 130 -10.94 -12.64 14.51
N ASP A 131 -11.84 -12.66 15.49
CA ASP A 131 -13.16 -13.27 15.30
C ASP A 131 -14.08 -12.32 14.51
N LEU A 132 -13.93 -12.34 13.19
CA LEU A 132 -14.73 -11.50 12.29
C LEU A 132 -16.23 -11.83 12.38
N ALA A 133 -16.58 -13.09 12.62
CA ALA A 133 -17.97 -13.52 12.76
C ALA A 133 -18.61 -12.92 14.02
N ALA A 134 -17.93 -12.98 15.17
CA ALA A 134 -18.40 -12.33 16.39
C ALA A 134 -18.53 -10.81 16.21
N ARG A 135 -17.57 -10.16 15.55
CA ARG A 135 -17.64 -8.72 15.23
C ARG A 135 -18.83 -8.38 14.33
N LYS A 136 -19.09 -9.20 13.31
CA LYS A 136 -20.27 -9.05 12.44
C LYS A 136 -21.55 -9.16 13.25
N GLN A 137 -21.66 -10.13 14.14
CA GLN A 137 -22.84 -10.28 14.99
C GLN A 137 -23.05 -9.06 15.90
N THR A 138 -22.01 -8.61 16.62
CA THR A 138 -22.08 -7.41 17.46
C THR A 138 -22.50 -6.17 16.66
N PHE A 139 -22.00 -6.03 15.43
CA PHE A 139 -22.42 -4.96 14.54
C PHE A 139 -23.90 -5.05 14.17
N LEU A 140 -24.39 -6.24 13.80
CA LEU A 140 -25.78 -6.42 13.39
C LEU A 140 -26.76 -6.09 14.52
N ASP A 141 -26.43 -6.51 15.75
CA ASP A 141 -27.26 -6.24 16.93
C ASP A 141 -27.33 -4.74 17.24
N SER A 142 -26.24 -4.00 16.98
CA SER A 142 -26.13 -2.56 17.31
C SER A 142 -26.61 -1.64 16.19
N ALA A 143 -26.38 -2.00 14.93
CA ALA A 143 -26.53 -1.10 13.79
C ALA A 143 -27.99 -0.86 13.38
N ARG A 144 -28.85 -1.87 13.56
CA ARG A 144 -30.24 -1.83 13.10
C ARG A 144 -31.04 -0.64 13.65
N GLU A 145 -30.79 -0.27 14.89
CA GLU A 145 -31.57 0.77 15.58
C GLU A 145 -30.93 2.15 15.55
N LYS A 146 -29.59 2.21 15.52
CA LYS A 146 -28.83 3.47 15.73
C LYS A 146 -28.12 3.99 14.48
N TYR A 147 -27.86 3.13 13.50
CA TYR A 147 -26.99 3.45 12.37
C TYR A 147 -27.61 2.99 11.04
N PRO A 148 -28.67 3.68 10.55
CA PRO A 148 -29.45 3.23 9.41
C PRO A 148 -28.63 3.11 8.11
N HIS A 149 -27.66 3.99 7.87
CA HIS A 149 -26.80 3.91 6.69
C HIS A 149 -25.80 2.75 6.78
N SER A 150 -25.19 2.53 7.94
CA SER A 150 -24.32 1.37 8.18
C SER A 150 -25.09 0.06 8.07
N TRP A 151 -26.33 0.04 8.58
CA TRP A 151 -27.23 -1.09 8.43
C TRP A 151 -27.56 -1.38 6.96
N ALA A 152 -27.84 -0.35 6.16
CA ALA A 152 -28.07 -0.50 4.72
C ALA A 152 -26.84 -1.05 4.00
N ALA A 153 -25.62 -0.66 4.40
CA ALA A 153 -24.35 -1.07 3.81
C ALA A 153 -23.72 -2.32 4.44
N ARG A 154 -24.40 -3.00 5.38
CA ARG A 154 -23.80 -4.04 6.24
C ARG A 154 -23.09 -5.17 5.50
N GLU A 155 -23.63 -5.66 4.38
CA GLU A 155 -22.96 -6.73 3.63
C GLU A 155 -21.67 -6.25 2.97
N ALA A 156 -21.64 -5.01 2.47
CA ALA A 156 -20.43 -4.41 1.90
C ALA A 156 -19.36 -4.14 2.97
N ILE A 157 -19.76 -3.70 4.17
CA ILE A 157 -18.86 -3.45 5.30
C ILE A 157 -18.09 -4.72 5.70
N PHE A 158 -18.76 -5.87 5.72
CA PHE A 158 -18.16 -7.15 6.08
C PHE A 158 -17.71 -7.99 4.88
N SER A 159 -17.76 -7.46 3.66
CA SER A 159 -17.23 -8.16 2.50
C SER A 159 -15.72 -8.34 2.62
N GLU A 160 -15.22 -9.56 2.46
CA GLU A 160 -13.79 -9.86 2.43
C GLU A 160 -13.22 -9.79 0.99
N ASP A 161 -13.99 -9.25 0.05
CA ASP A 161 -13.57 -9.03 -1.34
C ASP A 161 -12.61 -7.81 -1.43
N PHE A 162 -11.38 -8.03 -0.99
CA PHE A 162 -10.31 -7.05 -1.03
C PHE A 162 -9.88 -6.69 -2.46
N ASP A 163 -10.07 -7.60 -3.42
CA ASP A 163 -9.77 -7.33 -4.83
C ASP A 163 -10.73 -6.27 -5.39
N ASN A 164 -12.03 -6.43 -5.17
CA ASN A 164 -13.00 -5.42 -5.60
C ASN A 164 -12.83 -4.08 -4.83
N ARG A 165 -12.52 -4.15 -3.53
CA ARG A 165 -12.21 -2.94 -2.72
C ARG A 165 -10.99 -2.21 -3.25
N PHE A 166 -9.94 -2.95 -3.63
CA PHE A 166 -8.72 -2.43 -4.23
C PHE A 166 -9.01 -1.73 -5.56
N ALA A 167 -9.66 -2.43 -6.49
CA ALA A 167 -9.97 -1.90 -7.80
C ALA A 167 -10.84 -0.63 -7.71
N THR A 168 -11.93 -0.71 -6.93
CA THR A 168 -12.85 0.43 -6.76
C THR A 168 -12.16 1.65 -6.16
N GLY A 169 -11.37 1.48 -5.10
CA GLY A 169 -10.70 2.62 -4.46
C GLY A 169 -9.60 3.22 -5.32
N LEU A 170 -8.86 2.39 -6.05
CA LEU A 170 -7.84 2.86 -6.99
C LEU A 170 -8.46 3.64 -8.15
N ASP A 171 -9.56 3.17 -8.72
CA ASP A 171 -10.31 3.88 -9.77
C ASP A 171 -10.79 5.26 -9.29
N LEU A 172 -11.31 5.33 -8.07
CA LEU A 172 -11.73 6.60 -7.45
C LEU A 172 -10.56 7.57 -7.29
N LEU A 173 -9.38 7.09 -6.87
CA LEU A 173 -8.18 7.91 -6.74
C LEU A 173 -7.69 8.41 -8.10
N ILE A 174 -7.59 7.53 -9.10
CA ILE A 174 -7.16 7.88 -10.46
C ILE A 174 -8.11 8.94 -11.05
N ALA A 175 -9.43 8.74 -10.92
CA ALA A 175 -10.42 9.71 -11.40
C ALA A 175 -10.29 11.08 -10.70
N GLY A 176 -10.10 11.10 -9.38
CA GLY A 176 -9.89 12.34 -8.61
C GLY A 176 -8.60 13.07 -8.98
N ILE A 177 -7.50 12.32 -9.17
CA ILE A 177 -6.22 12.87 -9.61
C ILE A 177 -6.33 13.44 -11.03
N LYS A 178 -6.97 12.70 -11.95
CA LYS A 178 -7.25 13.18 -13.32
C LYS A 178 -8.02 14.49 -13.33
N GLN A 179 -9.03 14.63 -12.47
CA GLN A 179 -9.77 15.87 -12.32
C GLN A 179 -8.86 17.01 -11.83
N ARG A 180 -7.99 16.77 -10.85
CA ARG A 180 -7.04 17.78 -10.34
C ARG A 180 -6.01 18.22 -11.39
N ILE A 181 -5.55 17.29 -12.23
CA ILE A 181 -4.62 17.58 -13.33
C ILE A 181 -5.29 18.47 -14.39
N THR A 182 -6.53 18.12 -14.77
CA THR A 182 -7.29 18.86 -15.80
C THR A 182 -7.87 20.19 -15.30
N SER A 183 -8.04 20.35 -13.99
CA SER A 183 -8.59 21.56 -13.35
C SER A 183 -7.57 22.20 -12.40
N PRO A 184 -6.53 22.89 -12.91
CA PRO A 184 -5.41 23.41 -12.12
C PRO A 184 -5.75 24.48 -11.06
N HIS A 185 -7.04 24.82 -10.85
CA HIS A 185 -7.46 25.86 -9.90
C HIS A 185 -8.70 25.47 -9.09
N HIS A 186 -8.46 25.02 -7.85
CA HIS A 186 -9.19 25.51 -6.68
C HIS A 186 -8.31 25.24 -5.45
N ARG A 187 -7.49 26.23 -5.10
CA ARG A 187 -6.88 26.32 -3.77
C ARG A 187 -7.99 26.73 -2.79
N LEU A 188 -8.11 25.99 -1.69
CA LEU A 188 -8.72 26.50 -0.46
C LEU A 188 -7.63 27.20 0.35
#